data_AF-A0A7W2XY19-F1
#
_entry.id   AF-A0A7W2XY19-F1
#
_cell.length_a   1.000
_cell.length_b   1.000
_cell.length_c   1.000
_cell.angle_alpha   90.00
_cell.angle_beta   90.00
_cell.angle_gamma   90.00
#
_symmetry.space_group_name_H-M   'P 1'
#
loop_
_entity.id
_entity.type
_entity.pdbx_description
1 polymer ?
#
loop_
_entity_poly.entity_id
_entity_poly.type
_entity_poly.pdbx_seq_one_letter_code
_entity_poly.pdbx_strand_id
1 'polypeptide(L)'
;DGAAWHQAHLTKKFNNLSIIKFPLYSPELNPIEQVWQWLRQNELANRCFSGYENIVDECSRAWNVFISDTARVIKICSRDWIKVGS
;
A
#
# COMPACT_ATOMS: atom_id res chain seq x y z
N ASP A 1 -1.12 -5.87 7.38
CA ASP A 1 -0.39 -7.11 7.71
C ASP A 1 -0.58 -7.44 9.19
N GLY A 2 0.06 -8.48 9.71
CA GLY A 2 -0.01 -8.87 11.12
C GLY A 2 1.05 -8.23 12.02
N ALA A 3 1.60 -7.06 11.66
CA ALA A 3 2.64 -6.40 12.44
C ALA A 3 2.18 -6.12 13.87
N ALA A 4 3.11 -6.15 14.84
CA ALA A 4 2.80 -5.94 16.26
C ALA A 4 2.07 -4.62 16.53
N TRP A 5 2.25 -3.61 15.67
CA TRP A 5 1.63 -2.30 15.78
C TRP A 5 0.21 -2.25 15.17
N HIS A 6 -0.20 -3.26 14.40
CA HIS A 6 -1.53 -3.35 13.77
C HIS A 6 -2.47 -4.22 14.61
N GLN A 7 -2.87 -3.71 15.77
CA GLN A 7 -3.71 -4.44 16.72
C GLN A 7 -5.19 -4.08 16.61
N ALA A 8 -6.06 -5.09 16.76
CA ALA A 8 -7.50 -4.92 16.66
C ALA A 8 -8.11 -3.97 17.72
N HIS A 9 -7.43 -3.75 18.84
CA HIS A 9 -7.91 -2.81 19.85
C HIS A 9 -7.81 -1.34 19.41
N LEU A 10 -6.94 -1.01 18.44
CA LEU A 10 -6.77 0.36 17.93
C LEU A 10 -8.01 0.88 17.19
N THR A 11 -8.80 -0.03 16.63
CA THR A 11 -10.01 0.33 15.87
C THR A 11 -11.28 0.31 16.72
N LYS A 12 -11.22 -0.10 17.99
CA LYS A 12 -12.39 -0.16 18.89
C LYS A 12 -13.12 1.17 19.08
N LYS A 13 -12.42 2.30 18.87
CA LYS A 13 -12.98 3.65 18.98
C LYS A 13 -13.74 4.11 17.71
N PHE A 14 -13.67 3.34 16.62
CA PHE A 14 -14.25 3.71 15.33
C PHE A 14 -15.34 2.72 14.93
N ASN A 15 -16.59 3.19 14.92
CA ASN A 15 -17.75 2.34 14.60
C ASN A 15 -17.88 2.01 13.10
N ASN A 16 -17.16 2.75 12.25
CA ASN A 16 -17.20 2.65 10.79
C ASN A 16 -15.94 1.99 10.19
N LEU A 17 -15.14 1.31 11.02
CA LEU A 17 -13.89 0.70 10.60
C LEU A 17 -13.86 -0.80 10.94
N SER A 18 -13.82 -1.64 9.91
CA SER A 18 -13.67 -3.09 10.02
C SER A 18 -12.25 -3.51 9.64
N ILE A 19 -11.67 -4.44 10.39
CA ILE A 19 -10.35 -5.02 10.08
C ILE A 19 -10.53 -6.36 9.37
N ILE A 20 -9.87 -6.50 8.22
CA ILE A 20 -9.69 -7.78 7.55
C ILE A 20 -8.32 -8.33 7.95
N LYS A 21 -8.28 -9.52 8.54
CA LYS A 21 -7.03 -10.22 8.89
C LYS A 21 -6.62 -11.12 7.74
N PHE A 22 -5.36 -10.99 7.32
CA PHE A 22 -4.75 -11.93 6.38
C PHE A 22 -4.07 -13.09 7.12
N PRO A 23 -3.94 -14.26 6.49
CA PRO A 23 -3.03 -15.31 6.94
C PRO A 23 -1.62 -14.76 7.17
N LEU A 24 -0.90 -15.40 8.09
CA LEU A 24 0.50 -15.07 8.33
C LEU A 24 1.33 -15.29 7.06
N TYR A 25 2.29 -14.40 6.82
CA TYR A 25 3.24 -14.47 5.70
C TYR A 25 2.59 -14.49 4.30
N SER A 26 1.44 -13.84 4.14
CA SER A 26 0.75 -13.70 2.84
C SER A 26 0.82 -12.27 2.26
N PRO A 27 2.01 -11.80 1.81
CA PRO A 27 2.15 -10.47 1.21
C PRO A 27 1.34 -10.33 -0.10
N GLU A 28 1.14 -11.41 -0.85
CA GLU A 28 0.35 -11.43 -2.09
C GLU A 28 -1.11 -10.98 -1.92
N LEU A 29 -1.65 -11.15 -0.71
CA LEU A 29 -3.01 -10.73 -0.35
C LEU A 29 -3.09 -9.26 0.06
N ASN A 30 -1.96 -8.63 0.38
CA ASN A 30 -1.90 -7.24 0.80
C ASN A 30 -1.68 -6.32 -0.43
N PRO A 31 -2.68 -5.54 -0.87
CA PRO A 31 -2.57 -4.76 -2.10
C PRO A 31 -1.41 -3.74 -2.09
N ILE A 32 -0.99 -3.27 -0.91
CA ILE A 32 0.12 -2.32 -0.79
C ILE A 32 1.45 -2.90 -1.30
N GLU A 33 1.64 -4.22 -1.24
CA GLU A 33 2.87 -4.88 -1.71
C GLU A 33 3.03 -4.73 -3.22
N GLN A 34 1.93 -4.81 -3.97
CA GLN A 34 1.94 -4.56 -5.42
C GLN A 34 2.16 -3.09 -5.76
N VAL A 35 1.65 -2.16 -4.93
CA VAL A 35 1.94 -0.73 -5.08
C VAL A 35 3.43 -0.48 -4.89
N TRP A 36 4.05 -1.05 -3.85
CA TRP A 36 5.49 -0.94 -3.63
C TRP A 36 6.31 -1.57 -4.76
N GLN A 37 5.88 -2.72 -5.28
CA GLN A 37 6.51 -3.34 -6.44
C GLN A 37 6.45 -2.42 -7.65
N TRP A 38 5.29 -1.82 -7.94
CA TRP A 38 5.12 -0.90 -9.05
C TRP A 38 6.01 0.34 -8.91
N LEU A 39 6.02 0.99 -7.73
CA LEU A 39 6.86 2.15 -7.46
C LEU A 39 8.34 1.82 -7.64
N ARG A 40 8.79 0.67 -7.11
CA ARG A 40 10.18 0.22 -7.24
C ARG A 40 10.56 -0.02 -8.69
N GLN A 41 9.70 -0.66 -9.49
CA GLN A 41 10.01 -1.03 -10.87
C GLN A 41 9.95 0.14 -11.86
N ASN A 42 9.06 1.11 -11.63
CA ASN A 42 8.75 2.15 -12.61
C ASN A 42 9.36 3.52 -12.26
N GLU A 43 9.40 3.87 -10.97
CA GLU A 43 9.77 5.23 -10.56
C GLU A 43 11.11 5.30 -9.83
N LEU A 44 11.41 4.30 -8.98
CA LEU A 44 12.49 4.37 -8.00
C LEU A 44 13.66 3.40 -8.30
N ALA A 45 13.62 2.64 -9.39
CA ALA A 45 14.68 1.72 -9.76
C ALA A 45 16.01 2.43 -10.05
N ASN A 46 17.12 1.84 -9.62
CA ASN A 46 18.50 2.26 -9.97
C ASN A 46 18.82 3.73 -9.66
N ARG A 47 18.19 4.32 -8.65
CA ARG A 47 18.49 5.70 -8.21
C ARG A 47 19.49 5.72 -7.07
N CYS A 48 20.36 6.73 -7.08
CA CYS A 48 21.19 7.12 -5.95
C CYS A 48 20.60 8.40 -5.35
N PHE A 49 20.44 8.43 -4.03
CA PHE A 49 19.86 9.56 -3.33
C PHE A 49 20.95 10.35 -2.62
N SER A 50 20.89 11.68 -2.73
CA SER A 50 21.91 12.58 -2.13
C SER A 50 21.75 12.75 -0.61
N GLY A 51 20.62 12.32 -0.03
CA GLY A 51 20.32 12.43 1.38
C GLY A 51 18.85 12.20 1.69
N TYR A 52 18.47 12.41 2.95
CA TYR A 52 17.10 12.18 3.43
C TYR A 52 16.04 12.96 2.64
N GLU A 53 16.23 14.27 2.47
CA GLU A 53 15.25 15.11 1.77
C GLU A 53 15.03 14.65 0.33
N ASN A 54 16.11 14.25 -0.37
CA ASN A 54 15.99 13.73 -1.72
C ASN A 54 15.25 12.39 -1.78
N ILE A 55 15.34 11.53 -0.75
CA ILE A 55 14.53 10.32 -0.64
C ILE A 55 13.05 10.69 -0.51
N VAL A 56 12.73 11.66 0.36
CA VAL A 56 11.34 12.09 0.61
C VAL A 56 10.74 12.70 -0.66
N ASP A 57 11.48 13.57 -1.35
CA ASP A 57 11.04 14.22 -2.58
C ASP A 57 10.79 13.20 -3.69
N GLU A 58 11.71 12.27 -3.92
CA GLU A 58 11.56 11.25 -4.97
C GLU A 58 10.45 10.25 -4.65
N CYS A 59 10.28 9.85 -3.39
CA CYS A 59 9.15 9.02 -2.98
C CYS A 59 7.81 9.74 -3.18
N SER A 60 7.75 11.02 -2.83
CA SER A 60 6.54 11.85 -3.01
C SER A 60 6.20 12.04 -4.49
N ARG A 61 7.21 12.30 -5.32
CA ARG A 61 7.07 12.39 -6.78
C ARG A 61 6.56 11.07 -7.35
N ALA A 62 7.19 9.95 -6.99
CA ALA A 62 6.79 8.61 -7.45
C ALA A 62 5.34 8.27 -7.05
N TRP A 63 4.95 8.60 -5.82
CA TRP A 63 3.58 8.43 -5.35
C TRP A 63 2.59 9.28 -6.14
N ASN A 64 2.90 10.55 -6.39
CA ASN A 64 2.05 11.45 -7.17
C ASN A 64 1.88 10.97 -8.62
N VAL A 65 2.94 10.42 -9.23
CA VAL A 65 2.85 9.78 -10.55
C VAL A 65 2.02 8.50 -10.49
N PHE A 66 2.11 7.71 -9.43
CA PHE A 66 1.31 6.50 -9.26
C PHE A 66 -0.19 6.83 -9.20
N ILE A 67 -0.57 7.78 -8.34
CA ILE A 67 -1.99 8.11 -8.08
C ILE A 67 -2.64 8.93 -9.19
N SER A 68 -1.87 9.54 -10.10
CA SER A 68 -2.43 10.30 -11.23
C SER A 68 -3.20 9.42 -12.23
N ASP A 69 -3.01 8.10 -12.18
CA ASP A 69 -3.77 7.12 -12.96
C ASP A 69 -4.67 6.29 -12.02
N THR A 70 -5.89 6.78 -11.83
CA THR A 70 -6.89 6.14 -10.97
C THR A 70 -7.24 4.72 -11.44
N ALA A 71 -7.26 4.47 -12.75
CA ALA A 71 -7.59 3.16 -13.30
C ALA A 71 -6.54 2.12 -12.89
N ARG A 72 -5.25 2.49 -12.95
CA ARG A 72 -4.15 1.67 -12.45
C ARG A 72 -4.24 1.44 -10.94
N VAL A 73 -4.52 2.48 -10.16
CA VAL A 73 -4.68 2.33 -8.69
C VAL A 73 -5.77 1.31 -8.37
N ILE A 74 -6.95 1.46 -8.99
CA ILE A 74 -8.08 0.53 -8.80
C ILE A 74 -7.66 -0.90 -9.18
N LYS A 75 -7.05 -1.07 -10.36
CA LYS A 75 -6.63 -2.39 -10.86
C LYS A 75 -5.60 -3.08 -9.95
N ILE A 76 -4.64 -2.33 -9.42
CA ILE A 76 -3.58 -2.90 -8.56
C ILE A 76 -4.13 -3.23 -7.17
N CYS A 77 -5.06 -2.44 -6.66
CA CYS A 77 -5.62 -2.61 -5.33
C CYS A 77 -6.85 -3.54 -5.28
N SER A 78 -7.44 -3.91 -6.42
CA SER A 78 -8.59 -4.81 -6.47
C SER A 78 -8.21 -6.27 -6.30
N ARG A 79 -9.12 -7.05 -5.72
CA ARG A 79 -9.04 -8.51 -5.59
C ARG A 79 -10.44 -9.10 -5.71
N ASP A 80 -10.62 -10.07 -6.60
CA ASP A 80 -11.94 -10.68 -6.84
C ASP A 80 -12.53 -11.36 -5.58
N TRP A 81 -11.65 -11.82 -4.68
CA TRP A 81 -12.04 -12.45 -3.42
C TRP A 81 -12.36 -11.46 -2.30
N ILE A 82 -11.91 -10.19 -2.40
CA ILE A 82 -12.25 -9.15 -1.42
C ILE A 82 -13.63 -8.59 -1.80
N LYS A 83 -14.67 -9.18 -1.23
CA LYS A 83 -16.02 -8.62 -1.27
C LYS A 83 -16.21 -7.73 -0.05
N VAL A 84 -15.98 -6.43 -0.23
CA VAL A 84 -16.42 -5.45 0.77
C VAL A 84 -17.95 -5.40 0.67
N GLY A 85 -18.64 -5.56 1.79
CA GLY A 85 -20.07 -5.93 1.87
C GLY A 85 -21.00 -5.28 0.83
N SER A 86 -21.87 -6.11 0.29
CA SER A 86 -23.12 -5.77 -0.42
C SER A 86 -24.04 -4.88 0.40
#